data_AF-A0AA95G385-F1
#
_entry.id   AF-A0AA95G385-F1
#
_cell.length_a   1.000
_cell.length_b   1.000
_cell.length_c   1.000
_cell.angle_alpha   90.00
_cell.angle_beta   90.00
_cell.angle_gamma   90.00
#
_symmetry.space_group_name_H-M   'P 1'
#
loop_
_entity.id
_entity.type
_entity.pdbx_description
1 polymer ?
#
loop_
_entity_poly.entity_id
_entity_poly.type
_entity_poly.pdbx_seq_one_letter_code
_entity_poly.pdbx_strand_id
1 'polypeptide(L)'
;MEKYAYELCIMNNAIMNIIFSAGNENQCNTVFNSLHTEIVDHYFPESVKTDCLQAIEVWRAARGISDETEKMHLQQSAILSLLAALGRVHALMAIEEYIMQKNTEVFGLR
;
A
#
# COMPACT_ATOMS: atom_id res chain seq x y z
N MET A 1 4.37 -21.46 6.50
CA MET A 1 4.85 -20.07 6.40
C MET A 1 3.69 -19.26 5.82
N GLU A 2 2.61 -19.08 6.60
CA GLU A 2 1.32 -18.54 6.13
C GLU A 2 1.10 -17.07 6.56
N LYS A 3 2.10 -16.42 7.16
CA LYS A 3 1.89 -15.26 8.02
C LYS A 3 1.83 -13.89 7.33
N TYR A 4 1.89 -13.87 6.00
CA TYR A 4 2.00 -12.62 5.24
C TYR A 4 1.11 -12.56 4.00
N ALA A 5 0.75 -13.69 3.39
CA ALA A 5 0.00 -13.69 2.14
C ALA A 5 -1.37 -13.02 2.27
N TYR A 6 -2.04 -13.18 3.42
CA TYR A 6 -3.35 -12.57 3.68
C TYR A 6 -3.22 -11.06 3.90
N GLU A 7 -2.28 -10.65 4.74
CA GLU A 7 -1.99 -9.25 5.05
C GLU A 7 -1.53 -8.50 3.79
N LEU A 8 -0.61 -9.07 3.01
CA LEU A 8 -0.15 -8.49 1.74
C LEU A 8 -1.30 -8.33 0.73
N CYS A 9 -2.28 -9.25 0.73
CA CYS A 9 -3.48 -9.14 -0.10
C CYS A 9 -4.40 -7.98 0.34
N ILE A 10 -4.63 -7.81 1.65
CA ILE A 10 -5.39 -6.67 2.20
C ILE A 10 -4.73 -5.36 1.79
N MET A 11 -3.41 -5.24 1.98
CA MET A 11 -2.66 -4.03 1.64
C MET A 11 -2.70 -3.73 0.14
N ASN A 12 -2.53 -4.76 -0.70
CA ASN A 12 -2.64 -4.62 -2.15
C ASN A 12 -4.02 -4.06 -2.56
N ASN A 13 -5.10 -4.62 -2.02
CA ASN A 13 -6.46 -4.17 -2.33
C ASN A 13 -6.70 -2.74 -1.85
N ALA A 14 -6.24 -2.39 -0.65
CA ALA A 14 -6.37 -1.05 -0.10
C ALA A 14 -5.64 -0.01 -0.96
N ILE A 15 -4.39 -0.28 -1.36
CA ILE A 15 -3.61 0.61 -2.22
C ILE A 15 -4.25 0.74 -3.62
N MET A 16 -4.65 -0.37 -4.23
CA MET A 16 -5.27 -0.38 -5.56
C MET A 16 -6.58 0.41 -5.57
N ASN A 17 -7.40 0.31 -4.53
CA ASN A 17 -8.62 1.10 -4.40
C ASN A 17 -8.35 2.60 -4.40
N ILE A 18 -7.24 3.07 -3.81
CA ILE A 18 -6.86 4.49 -3.84
C ILE A 18 -6.43 4.89 -5.25
N ILE A 19 -5.58 4.09 -5.90
CA ILE A 19 -5.06 4.37 -7.24
C ILE A 19 -6.20 4.45 -8.25
N PHE A 20 -7.15 3.51 -8.23
CA PHE A 20 -8.31 3.53 -9.14
C PHE A 20 -9.37 4.56 -8.77
N SER A 21 -9.35 5.10 -7.55
CA SER A 21 -10.20 6.22 -7.15
C SER A 21 -9.56 7.59 -7.46
N ALA A 22 -8.31 7.62 -7.93
CA ALA A 22 -7.59 8.85 -8.23
C ALA A 22 -8.34 9.66 -9.29
N GLY A 23 -8.87 10.82 -8.88
CA GLY A 23 -9.75 11.67 -9.69
C GLY A 23 -11.04 12.08 -8.97
N ASN A 24 -11.42 11.37 -7.89
CA ASN A 24 -12.50 11.77 -6.99
C ASN A 24 -11.95 12.01 -5.57
N GLU A 25 -11.70 13.27 -5.22
CA GLU A 25 -11.06 13.65 -3.96
C GLU A 25 -11.82 13.15 -2.71
N ASN A 26 -13.15 13.19 -2.72
CA ASN A 26 -13.98 12.70 -1.61
C ASN A 26 -13.87 11.17 -1.43
N GLN A 27 -13.80 10.45 -2.54
CA GLN A 27 -13.61 9.01 -2.54
C GLN A 27 -12.19 8.66 -2.06
N CYS A 28 -11.16 9.32 -2.58
CA CYS A 28 -9.78 9.14 -2.12
C CYS A 28 -9.65 9.38 -0.62
N ASN A 29 -10.23 10.45 -0.07
CA ASN A 29 -10.21 10.72 1.38
C ASN A 29 -10.77 9.55 2.20
N THR A 30 -11.88 8.98 1.76
CA THR A 30 -12.50 7.82 2.43
C THR A 30 -11.56 6.62 2.39
N VAL A 31 -10.97 6.34 1.22
CA VAL A 31 -10.09 5.18 1.05
C VAL A 31 -8.75 5.35 1.78
N PHE A 32 -8.18 6.55 1.87
CA PHE A 32 -6.98 6.83 2.68
C PHE A 32 -7.23 6.61 4.18
N ASN A 33 -8.42 6.95 4.69
CA ASN A 33 -8.79 6.65 6.07
C ASN A 33 -8.98 5.16 6.31
N SER A 34 -9.56 4.43 5.35
CA SER A 34 -9.61 2.97 5.39
C SER A 34 -8.21 2.36 5.42
N LEU A 35 -7.29 2.81 4.55
CA LEU A 35 -5.90 2.34 4.56
C LEU A 35 -5.21 2.57 5.90
N HIS A 36 -5.41 3.74 6.53
CA HIS A 36 -4.87 4.01 7.86
C HIS A 36 -5.42 3.03 8.92
N THR A 37 -6.70 2.66 8.83
CA THR A 37 -7.33 1.69 9.73
C THR A 37 -6.70 0.31 9.55
N GLU A 38 -6.56 -0.14 8.30
CA GLU A 38 -5.91 -1.41 7.99
C GLU A 38 -4.50 -1.49 8.58
N ILE A 39 -3.69 -0.42 8.43
CA ILE A 39 -2.32 -0.31 8.97
C ILE A 39 -2.25 -0.44 10.49
N VAL A 40 -3.29 0.01 11.20
CA VAL A 40 -3.37 -0.07 12.65
C VAL A 40 -3.79 -1.48 13.09
N ASP A 41 -4.71 -2.09 12.36
CA ASP A 41 -5.35 -3.36 12.74
C ASP A 41 -4.53 -4.60 12.35
N HIS A 42 -3.62 -4.48 11.37
CA HIS A 42 -2.86 -5.61 10.81
C HIS A 42 -1.35 -5.41 10.89
N TYR A 43 -0.61 -6.51 10.90
CA TYR A 43 0.84 -6.48 10.82
C TYR A 43 1.29 -6.34 9.36
N PHE A 44 2.02 -5.27 9.06
CA PHE A 44 2.68 -5.07 7.78
C PHE A 44 4.19 -4.91 7.95
N PRO A 45 4.98 -5.32 6.94
CA PRO A 45 6.41 -4.99 6.90
C PRO A 45 6.64 -3.48 7.06
N GLU A 46 7.61 -3.11 7.88
CA GLU A 46 7.84 -1.70 8.27
C GLU A 46 8.09 -0.78 7.06
N SER A 47 8.75 -1.29 6.02
CA SER A 47 9.00 -0.54 4.78
C SER A 47 7.70 -0.21 4.04
N VAL A 48 6.75 -1.15 3.97
CA VAL A 48 5.42 -0.94 3.36
C VAL A 48 4.61 0.03 4.21
N LYS A 49 4.65 -0.15 5.54
CA LYS A 49 3.95 0.71 6.49
C LYS A 49 4.42 2.16 6.40
N THR A 50 5.74 2.37 6.33
CA THR A 50 6.35 3.70 6.23
C THR A 50 5.87 4.43 4.98
N ASP A 51 5.93 3.77 3.81
CA ASP A 51 5.51 4.35 2.54
C ASP A 51 4.01 4.69 2.54
N CYS A 52 3.16 3.83 3.12
CA CYS A 52 1.73 4.09 3.25
C CYS A 52 1.41 5.23 4.22
N LEU A 53 2.08 5.30 5.37
CA LEU A 53 1.89 6.38 6.34
C LEU A 53 2.33 7.72 5.76
N GLN A 54 3.45 7.76 5.05
CA GLN A 54 3.90 8.95 4.33
C GLN A 54 2.85 9.40 3.30
N ALA A 55 2.28 8.47 2.53
CA ALA A 55 1.21 8.79 1.58
C ALA A 55 -0.02 9.39 2.27
N ILE A 56 -0.44 8.83 3.41
CA ILE A 56 -1.58 9.32 4.20
C ILE A 56 -1.31 10.75 4.70
N GLU A 57 -0.12 11.02 5.23
CA GLU A 57 0.26 12.34 5.75
C GLU A 57 0.30 13.39 4.65
N VAL A 58 0.93 13.08 3.51
CA VAL A 58 1.00 13.98 2.36
C VAL A 58 -0.39 14.27 1.80
N TRP A 59 -1.26 13.25 1.70
CA TRP A 59 -2.63 13.44 1.24
C TRP A 59 -3.44 14.33 2.19
N ARG A 60 -3.29 14.15 3.51
CA ARG A 60 -3.93 15.02 4.51
C ARG A 60 -3.43 16.47 4.41
N ALA A 61 -2.14 16.67 4.20
CA ALA A 61 -1.56 18.00 4.03
C ALA A 61 -2.13 18.71 2.80
N ALA A 62 -2.28 18.00 1.67
CA ALA A 62 -2.82 18.55 0.44
C ALA A 62 -4.22 19.15 0.60
N ARG A 63 -5.05 18.64 1.53
CA ARG A 63 -6.40 19.16 1.79
C ARG A 63 -6.42 20.60 2.33
N GLY A 64 -5.35 21.04 2.98
CA GLY A 64 -5.24 22.39 3.54
C GLY A 64 -4.72 23.43 2.54
N ILE A 65 -4.29 22.99 1.36
CA ILE A 65 -3.67 23.86 0.35
C ILE A 65 -4.74 24.50 -0.52
N SER A 66 -4.68 25.82 -0.66
CA SER A 66 -5.59 26.60 -1.52
C SER A 66 -5.08 26.75 -2.95
N ASP A 67 -3.77 26.63 -3.16
CA ASP A 67 -3.20 26.63 -4.51
C ASP A 67 -3.43 25.26 -5.17
N GLU A 68 -4.20 25.24 -6.25
CA GLU A 68 -4.59 23.99 -6.93
C GLU A 68 -3.39 23.25 -7.55
N THR A 69 -2.34 23.97 -7.95
CA THR A 69 -1.15 23.35 -8.55
C THR A 69 -0.32 22.64 -7.49
N GLU A 70 -0.06 23.32 -6.36
CA GLU A 70 0.62 22.76 -5.20
C GLU A 70 -0.17 21.59 -4.62
N LYS A 71 -1.50 21.73 -4.48
CA LYS A 71 -2.39 20.66 -4.04
C LYS A 71 -2.28 19.43 -4.94
N MET A 72 -2.34 19.61 -6.26
CA MET A 72 -2.19 18.54 -7.23
C MET A 72 -0.83 17.84 -7.12
N HIS A 73 0.26 18.59 -6.93
CA HIS A 73 1.60 18.01 -6.75
C HIS A 73 1.71 17.16 -5.48
N LEU A 74 1.14 17.61 -4.36
CA LEU A 74 1.11 16.83 -3.13
C LEU A 74 0.25 15.57 -3.29
N GLN A 75 -0.93 15.69 -3.90
CA GLN A 75 -1.77 14.52 -4.20
C GLN A 75 -1.02 13.50 -5.07
N GLN A 76 -0.34 13.94 -6.13
CA GLN A 76 0.49 13.07 -6.96
C GLN A 76 1.63 12.43 -6.16
N SER A 77 2.29 13.18 -5.27
CA SER A 77 3.35 12.64 -4.42
C SER A 77 2.83 11.56 -3.48
N ALA A 78 1.64 11.73 -2.90
CA ALA A 78 1.01 10.70 -2.08
C ALA A 78 0.73 9.41 -2.88
N ILE A 79 0.23 9.54 -4.12
CA ILE A 79 0.00 8.41 -5.01
C ILE A 79 1.32 7.71 -5.37
N LEU A 80 2.40 8.44 -5.61
CA LEU A 80 3.73 7.85 -5.86
C LEU A 80 4.26 7.05 -4.67
N SER A 81 4.07 7.54 -3.44
CA SER A 81 4.41 6.78 -2.23
C SER A 81 3.60 5.48 -2.13
N LEU A 82 2.31 5.50 -2.49
CA LEU A 82 1.49 4.27 -2.54
C LEU A 82 1.96 3.29 -3.62
N LEU A 83 2.37 3.78 -4.78
CA LEU A 83 2.94 2.93 -5.83
C LEU A 83 4.25 2.27 -5.39
N ALA A 84 5.09 2.98 -4.63
CA ALA A 84 6.29 2.40 -4.02
C ALA A 84 5.93 1.29 -3.01
N ALA A 85 4.96 1.54 -2.13
CA ALA A 85 4.44 0.54 -1.20
C ALA A 85 3.91 -0.70 -1.94
N LEU A 86 3.14 -0.50 -3.02
CA LEU A 86 2.60 -1.58 -3.86
C LEU A 86 3.72 -2.43 -4.48
N GLY A 87 4.74 -1.79 -5.05
CA GLY A 87 5.89 -2.50 -5.61
C GLY A 87 6.61 -3.37 -4.59
N ARG A 88 6.73 -2.91 -3.33
CA ARG A 88 7.30 -3.71 -2.23
C ARG A 88 6.41 -4.88 -1.84
N VAL A 89 5.10 -4.67 -1.76
CA VAL A 89 4.13 -5.74 -1.48
C VAL A 89 4.26 -6.84 -2.52
N HIS A 90 4.28 -6.49 -3.81
CA HIS A 90 4.43 -7.47 -4.89
C HIS A 90 5.80 -8.17 -4.86
N ALA A 91 6.88 -7.45 -4.56
CA ALA A 91 8.19 -8.06 -4.42
C ALA A 91 8.24 -9.09 -3.28
N LEU A 92 7.61 -8.80 -2.14
CA LEU A 92 7.51 -9.73 -1.02
C LEU A 92 6.68 -10.97 -1.39
N MET A 93 5.53 -10.78 -2.03
CA MET A 93 4.70 -11.91 -2.51
C MET A 93 5.48 -12.83 -3.45
N ALA A 94 6.21 -12.26 -4.41
CA ALA A 94 7.02 -13.04 -5.35
C ALA A 94 8.17 -13.80 -4.67
N ILE A 95 8.80 -13.20 -3.65
CA ILE A 95 9.84 -13.85 -2.85
C ILE A 95 9.26 -15.02 -2.06
N GLU A 96 8.09 -14.85 -1.44
CA GLU A 96 7.42 -15.94 -0.72
C GLU A 96 7.07 -17.11 -1.63
N GLU A 97 6.49 -16.83 -2.80
CA GLU A 97 6.19 -17.84 -3.82
C GLU A 97 7.44 -18.60 -4.25
N TYR A 98 8.54 -17.88 -4.51
CA TYR A 98 9.82 -18.48 -4.86
C TYR A 98 10.38 -19.38 -3.75
N ILE A 99 10.32 -18.94 -2.49
CA ILE A 99 10.77 -19.75 -1.34
C ILE A 99 9.91 -21.00 -1.20
N MET A 100 8.59 -20.89 -1.34
CA MET A 100 7.69 -22.03 -1.31
C MET A 100 8.01 -23.03 -2.42
N GLN A 101 8.18 -22.56 -3.66
CA GLN A 101 8.57 -23.41 -4.79
C GLN A 101 9.89 -24.14 -4.51
N LYS A 102 10.91 -23.42 -4.04
CA LYS A 102 12.22 -24.03 -3.73
C LYS A 102 12.15 -25.03 -2.59
N ASN A 103 11.34 -24.77 -1.57
CA ASN A 103 11.15 -25.72 -0.48
C ASN A 103 10.47 -27.01 -0.96
N THR A 104 9.49 -26.92 -1.86
CA THR A 104 8.86 -28.09 -2.50
C THR A 104 9.87 -28.87 -3.34
N GLU A 105 10.69 -28.18 -4.14
CA GLU A 105 11.73 -28.80 -4.99
C GLU A 105 12.85 -29.48 -4.18
N VAL A 106 13.29 -28.86 -3.08
CA VAL A 106 14.44 -29.33 -2.28
C VAL A 106 14.05 -30.36 -1.22
N PHE A 107 12.92 -30.17 -0.55
CA PHE A 107 12.53 -31.02 0.58
C PHE A 107 11.44 -32.05 0.24
N GLY A 108 10.91 -32.05 -1.00
CA GLY A 108 9.88 -33.00 -1.42
C GLY A 108 8.59 -32.91 -0.60
N LEU A 109 8.40 -31.81 0.13
CA LEU A 109 7.20 -31.55 0.93
C LEU A 109 6.04 -31.30 -0.05
N ARG A 110 5.20 -32.32 -0.22
CA ARG A 110 3.90 -32.22 -0.88
C ARG A 110 2.89 -31.56 0.03
#